data_AF-A0A4P9TM65-F1
#
_entry.id   AF-A0A4P9TM65-F1
#
_cell.length_a   1.000
_cell.length_b   1.000
_cell.length_c   1.000
_cell.angle_alpha   90.00
_cell.angle_beta   90.00
_cell.angle_gamma   90.00
#
_symmetry.space_group_name_H-M   'P 1'
#
loop_
_entity.id
_entity.type
_entity.pdbx_description
1 polymer ?
#
loop_
_entity_poly.entity_id
_entity_poly.type
_entity_poly.pdbx_seq_one_letter_code
_entity_poly.pdbx_strand_id
1 'polypeptide(L)'
;MTLPLADVVECPVPETATVDVRETARGLAVDRNGETFVLECSRGQCVLTGVVGRDELPSTVPQWLAGVGAALELGEVRLAE
;
A
#
# COMPACT_ATOMS: atom_id res chain seq x y z
N MET A 1 -9.21 -3.46 7.39
CA MET A 1 -8.37 -3.53 8.60
C MET A 1 -7.55 -2.26 8.70
N THR A 2 -7.21 -1.82 9.90
CA THR A 2 -6.38 -0.61 10.12
C THR A 2 -5.02 -1.06 10.67
N LEU A 3 -3.93 -0.59 10.09
CA LEU A 3 -2.56 -0.92 10.50
C LEU A 3 -1.86 0.34 11.04
N PRO A 4 -1.16 0.28 12.18
CA PRO A 4 -0.26 1.34 12.61
C PRO A 4 0.85 1.54 11.57
N LEU A 5 1.06 2.77 11.14
CA LEU A 5 2.09 3.09 10.15
C LEU A 5 3.48 2.77 10.70
N ALA A 6 3.69 2.97 12.01
CA ALA A 6 4.94 2.64 12.69
C ALA A 6 5.34 1.15 12.57
N ASP A 7 4.37 0.25 12.37
CA ASP A 7 4.64 -1.18 12.21
C ASP A 7 5.05 -1.54 10.76
N VAL A 8 4.87 -0.61 9.82
CA VAL A 8 5.12 -0.83 8.38
C VAL A 8 6.15 0.14 7.79
N VAL A 9 6.77 1.03 8.58
CA VAL A 9 7.89 1.86 8.11
C VAL A 9 9.05 1.84 9.06
N GLU A 10 10.26 1.93 8.51
CA GLU A 10 11.50 2.13 9.29
C GLU A 10 11.76 3.61 9.63
N CYS A 11 10.92 4.53 9.11
CA CYS A 11 11.06 5.97 9.31
C CYS A 11 10.26 6.43 10.54
N PRO A 12 10.76 7.40 11.33
CA PRO A 12 10.01 7.95 12.46
C PRO A 12 8.72 8.62 11.98
N VAL A 13 7.60 7.93 12.19
CA VAL A 13 6.23 8.44 11.98
C VAL A 13 5.55 8.58 13.34
N PRO A 14 4.57 9.49 13.48
CA PRO A 14 3.74 9.55 14.69
C PRO A 14 3.10 8.18 14.96
N GLU A 15 3.11 7.72 16.21
CA GLU A 15 2.53 6.42 16.60
C GLU A 15 1.02 6.34 16.32
N THR A 16 0.36 7.49 16.17
CA THR A 16 -1.07 7.58 15.82
C THR A 16 -1.34 7.50 14.32
N ALA A 17 -0.31 7.57 13.47
CA ALA A 17 -0.48 7.45 12.04
C ALA A 17 -0.90 6.01 11.71
N THR A 18 -1.98 5.87 10.96
CA THR A 18 -2.52 4.58 10.54
C THR A 18 -2.74 4.57 9.03
N VAL A 19 -2.84 3.36 8.48
CA VAL A 19 -3.32 3.12 7.13
C VAL A 19 -4.51 2.18 7.18
N ASP A 20 -5.53 2.47 6.39
CA ASP A 20 -6.68 1.59 6.25
C ASP A 20 -6.50 0.72 5.03
N VAL A 21 -6.60 -0.60 5.21
CA VAL A 21 -6.47 -1.59 4.17
C VAL A 21 -7.80 -2.29 3.97
N ARG A 22 -8.25 -2.35 2.71
CA ARG A 22 -9.52 -2.96 2.31
C ARG A 22 -9.26 -3.96 1.20
N GLU A 23 -9.87 -5.13 1.27
CA GLU A 23 -9.83 -6.10 0.18
C GLU A 23 -10.69 -5.61 -0.99
N THR A 24 -10.20 -5.84 -2.20
CA THR A 24 -10.91 -5.59 -3.45
C THR A 24 -11.06 -6.90 -4.21
N ALA A 25 -11.81 -6.89 -5.30
CA ALA A 25 -12.00 -8.08 -6.13
C ALA A 25 -10.69 -8.66 -6.71
N ARG A 26 -9.59 -7.89 -6.72
CA ARG A 26 -8.31 -8.27 -7.34
C ARG A 26 -7.08 -8.08 -6.44
N GLY A 27 -7.27 -7.65 -5.20
CA GLY A 27 -6.15 -7.35 -4.30
C GLY A 27 -6.60 -6.44 -3.17
N LEU A 28 -5.94 -5.29 -3.02
CA LEU A 28 -6.11 -4.39 -1.89
C LEU A 28 -6.25 -2.92 -2.29
N ALA A 29 -7.02 -2.18 -1.52
CA ALA A 29 -7.04 -0.73 -1.51
C ALA A 29 -6.44 -0.27 -0.17
N VAL A 30 -5.43 0.59 -0.23
CA VAL A 30 -4.71 1.11 0.94
C VAL A 30 -4.90 2.62 1.01
N ASP A 31 -5.64 3.07 2.01
CA ASP A 31 -5.95 4.46 2.25
C ASP A 31 -4.95 5.07 3.25
N ARG A 32 -4.36 6.20 2.87
CA ARG A 32 -3.46 6.98 3.72
C ARG A 32 -3.65 8.47 3.44
N ASN A 33 -3.90 9.26 4.48
CA ASN A 33 -4.05 10.72 4.39
C ASN A 33 -5.06 11.18 3.32
N GLY A 34 -6.12 10.42 3.10
CA GLY A 34 -7.14 10.72 2.09
C GLY A 34 -6.78 10.33 0.65
N GLU A 35 -5.62 9.71 0.43
CA GLU A 35 -5.26 9.09 -0.84
C GLU A 35 -5.42 7.57 -0.76
N THR A 36 -5.99 6.96 -1.81
CA THR A 36 -6.19 5.51 -1.88
C THR A 36 -5.29 4.91 -2.95
N PHE A 37 -4.43 3.97 -2.56
CA PHE A 37 -3.53 3.23 -3.44
C PHE A 37 -4.13 1.86 -3.74
N VAL A 38 -4.17 1.45 -5.00
CA VAL A 38 -4.77 0.18 -5.44
C VAL A 38 -3.67 -0.79 -5.80
N LEU A 39 -3.61 -1.90 -5.07
CA LEU A 39 -2.71 -3.02 -5.31
C LEU A 39 -3.50 -4.17 -5.93
N GLU A 40 -3.08 -4.65 -7.10
CA GLU A 40 -3.51 -5.95 -7.61
C GLU A 40 -2.53 -7.02 -7.13
N CYS A 41 -3.03 -8.05 -6.46
CA CYS A 41 -2.20 -9.08 -5.83
C CYS A 41 -2.49 -10.45 -6.43
N SER A 42 -1.47 -11.12 -6.95
CA SER A 42 -1.57 -12.44 -7.56
C SER A 42 -0.33 -13.26 -7.25
N ARG A 43 -0.53 -14.51 -6.82
CA ARG A 43 0.55 -15.50 -6.60
C ARG A 43 1.71 -14.99 -5.71
N GLY A 44 1.40 -14.24 -4.65
CA GLY A 44 2.42 -13.72 -3.71
C GLY A 44 3.21 -12.53 -4.25
N GLN A 45 2.66 -11.82 -5.23
CA GLN A 45 3.19 -10.55 -5.73
C GLN A 45 2.07 -9.52 -5.73
N CYS A 46 2.38 -8.28 -5.37
CA CYS A 46 1.44 -7.17 -5.47
C CYS A 46 1.99 -6.08 -6.37
N VAL A 47 1.12 -5.54 -7.22
CA VAL A 47 1.45 -4.50 -8.18
C VAL A 47 0.58 -3.29 -7.88
N LEU A 48 1.20 -2.14 -7.68
CA LEU A 48 0.53 -0.85 -7.60
C LEU A 48 0.04 -0.46 -8.99
N THR A 49 -1.26 -0.59 -9.20
CA THR A 49 -1.94 -0.39 -10.49
C THR A 49 -2.68 0.94 -10.57
N GLY A 50 -2.94 1.59 -9.45
CA GLY A 50 -3.57 2.91 -9.46
C GLY A 50 -3.47 3.67 -8.15
N VAL A 51 -3.70 4.98 -8.24
CA VAL A 51 -3.99 5.85 -7.09
C VAL A 51 -5.29 6.57 -7.41
N VAL A 52 -6.30 6.41 -6.55
CA VAL A 52 -7.62 6.99 -6.77
C VAL A 52 -7.53 8.51 -6.83
N GLY A 53 -8.12 9.11 -7.87
CA GLY A 53 -8.09 10.55 -8.09
C GLY A 53 -6.81 11.06 -8.77
N ARG A 54 -5.91 10.15 -9.19
CA ARG A 54 -4.76 10.48 -10.02
C ARG A 54 -4.79 9.69 -11.31
N ASP A 55 -4.49 10.36 -12.42
CA ASP A 55 -4.33 9.72 -13.73
C ASP A 55 -2.94 9.09 -13.91
N GLU A 56 -1.97 9.48 -13.08
CA GLU A 56 -0.59 9.01 -13.16
C GLU A 56 -0.17 8.25 -11.90
N LEU A 57 0.54 7.14 -12.10
CA LEU A 57 1.20 6.41 -11.02
C LEU A 57 2.42 7.18 -10.50
N PRO A 58 2.75 7.05 -9.21
CA PRO A 58 4.00 7.59 -8.69
C PRO A 58 5.19 6.89 -9.38
N SER A 59 6.28 7.63 -9.57
CA SER A 59 7.49 7.11 -10.24
C SER A 59 8.20 6.00 -9.45
N THR A 60 7.87 5.84 -8.16
CA THR A 60 8.37 4.76 -7.29
C THR A 60 7.27 4.30 -6.34
N VAL A 61 7.33 3.04 -5.90
CA VAL A 61 6.47 2.56 -4.81
C VAL A 61 6.87 3.27 -3.52
N PRO A 62 5.94 3.94 -2.82
CA PRO A 62 6.26 4.55 -1.53
C PRO A 62 6.73 3.50 -0.52
N GLN A 63 7.81 3.78 0.22
CA GLN A 63 8.40 2.83 1.18
C GLN A 63 7.37 2.29 2.19
N TRP A 64 6.47 3.15 2.66
CA TRP A 64 5.39 2.76 3.58
C TRP A 64 4.39 1.78 2.97
N LEU A 65 4.15 1.87 1.66
CA LEU A 65 3.26 0.95 0.96
C LEU A 65 3.95 -0.40 0.75
N ALA A 66 5.26 -0.40 0.49
CA ALA A 66 6.05 -1.63 0.46
C ALA A 66 6.04 -2.35 1.82
N GLY A 67 6.10 -1.59 2.91
CA GLY A 67 5.98 -2.15 4.25
C GLY A 67 4.59 -2.73 4.57
N VAL A 68 3.51 -2.16 4.03
CA VAL A 68 2.17 -2.79 4.11
C VAL A 68 2.18 -4.15 3.41
N GLY A 69 2.85 -4.26 2.25
CA GLY A 69 3.08 -5.53 1.57
C GLY A 69 3.79 -6.56 2.44
N ALA A 70 4.84 -6.15 3.14
CA ALA A 70 5.59 -7.00 4.05
C ALA A 70 4.77 -7.42 5.28
N ALA A 71 4.07 -6.49 5.93
CA ALA A 71 3.30 -6.75 7.15
C ALA A 71 2.09 -7.67 6.91
N LEU A 72 1.54 -7.66 5.69
CA LEU A 72 0.44 -8.54 5.29
C LEU A 72 0.92 -9.82 4.58
N GLU A 73 2.23 -10.08 4.57
CA GLU A 73 2.84 -11.26 3.93
C GLU A 73 2.48 -11.41 2.44
N LEU A 74 2.30 -10.28 1.74
CA LEU A 74 1.83 -10.22 0.36
C LEU A 74 2.94 -10.33 -0.69
N GLY A 75 4.20 -10.39 -0.23
CA GLY A 75 5.39 -10.34 -1.07
C GLY A 75 5.82 -8.92 -1.44
N GLU A 76 6.69 -8.81 -2.45
CA GLU A 76 7.23 -7.53 -2.89
C GLU A 76 6.18 -6.72 -3.63
N VAL A 77 6.00 -5.44 -3.23
CA VAL A 77 5.13 -4.49 -3.91
C VAL A 77 5.92 -3.78 -5.02
N ARG A 78 5.42 -3.85 -6.26
CA ARG A 78 6.04 -3.24 -7.45
C ARG A 78 5.13 -2.23 -8.13
N LEU A 79 5.67 -1.39 -9.00
CA LEU A 79 4.85 -0.59 -9.91
C LEU A 79 4.36 -1.43 -11.08
N ALA A 80 3.18 -1.11 -11.61
CA ALA A 80 2.75 -1.63 -12.90
C ALA A 80 3.71 -1.12 -14.00
N GLU A 81 4.20 -2.05 -14.83
CA GLU A 81 5.03 -1.76 -16.01
C GLU A 81 4.19 -1.22 -17.19
#